data_AF-A0A1G8VGW3-F1
#
_entry.id   AF-A0A1G8VGW3-F1
#
_cell.length_a   1.000
_cell.length_b   1.000
_cell.length_c   1.000
_cell.angle_alpha   90.00
_cell.angle_beta   90.00
_cell.angle_gamma   90.00
#
_symmetry.space_group_name_H-M   'P 1'
#
loop_
_entity.id
_entity.type
_entity.pdbx_description
1 polymer ?
#
loop_
_entity_poly.entity_id
_entity_poly.type
_entity_poly.pdbx_seq_one_letter_code
_entity_poly.pdbx_strand_id
1 'polypeptide(L)'
;MTGPAATRSTTPGPTTDEAQAIAERARACSGVARLSGGPFGTVATYLPGRRLTGVSADEHAVEIAIVATLTRPLPETADEVRRAVADLAGGRSVHVRIDDIVSDPREGS
;
A
#
# COMPACT_ATOMS: atom_id res chain seq x y z
N MET A 1 -16.17 -25.41 35.39
CA MET A 1 -15.04 -25.77 34.52
C MET A 1 -14.86 -24.62 33.52
N THR A 2 -13.99 -23.66 33.84
CA THR A 2 -13.68 -22.52 32.97
C THR A 2 -12.42 -22.87 32.19
N GLY A 3 -12.53 -23.03 30.87
CA GLY A 3 -11.37 -23.24 29.98
C GLY A 3 -10.50 -21.98 29.91
N PRO A 4 -9.20 -22.09 29.58
CA PRO A 4 -8.34 -20.93 29.51
C PRO A 4 -8.76 -20.05 28.34
N ALA A 5 -8.87 -18.75 28.60
CA ALA A 5 -9.04 -17.74 27.58
C ALA A 5 -7.90 -17.86 26.56
N ALA A 6 -8.25 -18.05 25.29
CA ALA A 6 -7.30 -17.93 24.20
C ALA A 6 -6.62 -16.55 24.32
N THR A 7 -5.32 -16.55 24.59
CA THR A 7 -4.50 -15.35 24.51
C THR A 7 -4.59 -14.86 23.08
N ARG A 8 -5.34 -13.78 22.84
CA ARG A 8 -5.24 -13.05 21.58
C ARG A 8 -3.83 -12.48 21.53
N SER A 9 -2.97 -13.09 20.74
CA SER A 9 -1.70 -12.50 20.36
C SER A 9 -2.02 -11.24 19.56
N THR A 10 -2.01 -10.08 20.22
CA THR A 10 -2.05 -8.79 19.52
C THR A 10 -0.65 -8.58 18.93
N THR A 11 -0.39 -9.23 17.80
CA THR A 11 0.78 -8.90 17.00
C THR A 11 0.55 -7.49 16.45
N PRO A 12 1.46 -6.54 16.66
CA PRO A 12 1.28 -5.18 16.15
C PRO A 12 1.16 -5.23 14.63
N GLY A 13 0.18 -4.50 14.08
CA GLY A 13 0.18 -4.15 12.66
C GLY A 13 1.45 -3.36 12.28
N PRO A 14 1.61 -3.00 11.00
CA PRO A 14 2.80 -2.28 10.53
C PRO A 14 3.08 -1.09 11.44
N THR A 15 4.36 -0.92 11.80
CA THR A 15 4.74 0.25 12.57
C THR A 15 4.48 1.51 11.74
N THR A 16 4.28 2.65 12.41
CA THR A 16 4.09 3.94 11.72
C THR A 16 5.21 4.23 10.71
N ASP A 17 6.43 3.86 11.08
CA ASP A 17 7.65 4.05 10.29
C ASP A 17 7.65 3.17 9.03
N GLU A 18 7.31 1.89 9.18
CA GLU A 18 7.22 0.92 8.09
C GLU A 18 6.20 1.34 7.02
N ALA A 19 4.97 1.70 7.44
CA ALA A 19 3.93 2.10 6.49
C ALA A 19 4.34 3.36 5.70
N GLN A 20 5.02 4.29 6.36
CA GLN A 20 5.53 5.50 5.72
C GLN A 20 6.66 5.19 4.72
N ALA A 21 7.62 4.34 5.10
CA ALA A 21 8.70 3.91 4.21
C ALA A 21 8.18 3.19 2.96
N ILE A 22 7.18 2.32 3.11
CA ILE A 22 6.51 1.65 1.99
C ILE A 22 5.84 2.67 1.08
N ALA A 23 5.12 3.65 1.65
CA ALA A 23 4.44 4.68 0.88
C ALA A 23 5.41 5.56 0.09
N GLU A 24 6.53 5.95 0.69
CA GLU A 24 7.57 6.76 0.04
C GLU A 24 8.21 6.00 -1.12
N ARG A 25 8.57 4.72 -0.95
CA ARG A 25 9.16 3.91 -2.02
C ARG A 25 8.20 3.63 -3.16
N ALA A 26 6.93 3.32 -2.85
CA ALA A 26 5.92 3.11 -3.87
C ALA A 26 5.72 4.37 -4.74
N ARG A 27 5.74 5.57 -4.14
CA ARG A 27 5.63 6.84 -4.88
C ARG A 27 6.86 7.16 -5.75
N ALA A 28 8.04 6.65 -5.38
CA ALA A 28 9.26 6.86 -6.14
C ALA A 28 9.38 5.94 -7.37
N CYS A 29 8.50 4.94 -7.49
CA CYS A 29 8.51 3.99 -8.61
C CYS A 29 8.06 4.65 -9.92
N SER A 30 8.70 4.28 -11.02
CA SER A 30 8.33 4.78 -12.34
C SER A 30 6.94 4.28 -12.72
N GLY A 31 6.07 5.19 -13.18
CA GLY A 31 4.70 4.83 -13.55
C GLY A 31 3.68 4.99 -12.42
N VAL A 32 4.08 5.47 -11.23
CA VAL A 32 3.18 5.79 -10.12
C VAL A 32 2.92 7.29 -10.08
N ALA A 33 1.67 7.71 -10.26
CA ALA A 33 1.27 9.11 -10.18
C ALA A 33 1.03 9.54 -8.72
N ARG A 34 0.33 8.71 -7.95
CA ARG A 34 0.03 8.92 -6.53
C ARG A 34 -0.43 7.61 -5.88
N LEU A 35 -0.48 7.61 -4.55
CA LEU A 35 -1.16 6.56 -3.79
C LEU A 35 -2.67 6.88 -3.72
N SER A 36 -3.49 5.84 -3.78
CA SER A 36 -4.95 5.89 -3.68
C SER A 36 -5.42 5.16 -2.42
N GLY A 37 -6.56 5.52 -1.86
CA GLY A 37 -7.11 4.81 -0.71
C GLY A 37 -7.83 3.51 -1.06
N GLY A 38 -7.81 3.04 -2.32
CA GLY A 38 -8.79 2.06 -2.78
C GLY A 38 -10.10 2.74 -3.20
N PRO A 39 -10.97 2.04 -3.95
CA PRO A 39 -12.29 2.54 -4.36
C PRO A 39 -13.21 2.90 -3.18
N PHE A 40 -12.97 2.32 -2.00
CA PHE A 40 -13.72 2.59 -0.77
C PHE A 40 -12.91 3.38 0.27
N GLY A 41 -11.71 3.86 -0.09
CA GLY A 41 -10.82 4.54 0.84
C GLY A 41 -10.35 3.64 1.99
N THR A 42 -10.35 2.31 1.84
CA THR A 42 -10.02 1.33 2.88
C THR A 42 -8.53 0.99 2.96
N VAL A 43 -7.75 1.20 1.89
CA VAL A 43 -6.30 1.02 1.89
C VAL A 43 -5.66 2.23 2.56
N ALA A 44 -5.56 2.19 3.88
CA ALA A 44 -4.92 3.24 4.66
C ALA A 44 -4.40 2.70 6.00
N THR A 45 -3.28 3.24 6.43
CA THR A 45 -2.72 3.01 7.77
C THR A 45 -3.12 4.17 8.66
N TYR A 46 -3.76 3.88 9.79
CA TYR A 46 -4.07 4.88 10.80
C TYR A 46 -2.85 5.09 11.70
N LEU A 47 -2.31 6.31 11.68
CA LEU A 47 -1.18 6.73 12.49
C LEU A 47 -1.69 7.64 13.63
N PRO A 48 -0.93 7.82 14.72
CA PRO A 48 -1.28 8.79 15.75
C PRO A 48 -1.45 10.19 15.14
N GLY A 49 -2.68 10.70 15.13
CA GLY A 49 -3.01 12.05 14.65
C GLY A 49 -3.09 12.23 13.13
N ARG A 50 -2.83 11.20 12.32
CA ARG A 50 -2.96 11.30 10.85
C ARG A 50 -3.30 9.98 10.18
N ARG A 51 -3.90 10.03 9.00
CA ARG A 51 -4.17 8.86 8.17
C ARG A 51 -3.21 8.83 6.99
N LEU A 52 -2.49 7.72 6.82
CA LEU A 52 -1.65 7.49 5.65
C LEU A 52 -2.45 6.73 4.60
N THR A 53 -2.78 7.39 3.49
CA THR A 53 -3.54 6.81 2.40
C THR A 53 -2.67 5.96 1.47
N GLY A 54 -3.20 4.79 1.09
CA GLY A 54 -2.72 3.91 0.03
C GLY A 54 -1.68 2.89 0.40
N VAL A 55 -1.41 2.75 1.70
CA VAL A 55 -0.76 1.57 2.26
C VAL A 55 -1.63 1.05 3.39
N SER A 56 -1.80 -0.26 3.46
CA SER A 56 -2.32 -0.97 4.61
C SER A 56 -1.50 -2.24 4.75
N ALA A 57 -1.21 -2.68 5.96
CA ALA A 57 -0.62 -3.99 6.15
C ALA A 57 -1.23 -4.66 7.36
N ASP A 58 -1.27 -5.97 7.29
CA ASP A 58 -1.63 -6.86 8.37
C ASP A 58 -0.51 -7.90 8.57
N GLU A 59 -0.83 -8.99 9.27
CA GLU A 59 0.08 -10.07 9.60
C GLU A 59 0.44 -10.98 8.41
N HIS A 60 -0.33 -10.92 7.33
CA HIS A 60 -0.20 -11.80 6.17
C HIS A 60 0.23 -11.06 4.90
N ALA A 61 -0.22 -9.81 4.74
CA ALA A 61 -0.04 -9.06 3.52
C ALA A 61 0.17 -7.55 3.74
N VAL A 62 0.82 -6.94 2.75
CA VAL A 62 0.91 -5.50 2.54
C VAL A 62 0.08 -5.16 1.31
N GLU A 63 -0.97 -4.39 1.49
CA GLU A 63 -1.83 -3.84 0.44
C GLU A 63 -1.37 -2.43 0.08
N ILE A 64 -1.11 -2.21 -1.21
CA ILE A 64 -0.72 -0.91 -1.75
C ILE A 64 -1.67 -0.56 -2.89
N ALA A 65 -2.33 0.57 -2.78
CA ALA A 65 -3.22 1.08 -3.81
C ALA A 65 -2.60 2.31 -4.48
N ILE A 66 -2.45 2.25 -5.80
CA ILE A 66 -1.81 3.28 -6.60
C ILE A 66 -2.73 3.79 -7.70
N VAL A 67 -2.47 5.03 -8.12
CA VAL A 67 -2.89 5.56 -9.41
C VAL A 67 -1.67 5.51 -10.32
N ALA A 68 -1.78 4.82 -11.44
CA ALA A 68 -0.68 4.64 -12.38
C ALA A 68 -0.70 5.69 -13.49
N THR A 69 0.43 5.89 -14.15
CA THR A 69 0.51 6.58 -15.45
C THR A 69 0.66 5.54 -16.57
N LEU A 70 0.25 5.89 -17.79
CA LEU A 70 0.48 5.05 -18.98
C LEU A 70 1.87 5.25 -19.62
N THR A 71 2.85 5.73 -18.85
CA THR A 71 4.23 5.87 -19.35
C THR A 71 4.93 4.53 -19.54
N ARG A 72 4.42 3.47 -18.90
CA ARG A 72 4.90 2.08 -19.03
C ARG A 72 3.76 1.08 -18.80
N PRO A 73 3.93 -0.23 -19.12
CA PRO A 73 2.89 -1.22 -18.90
C PRO A 73 2.54 -1.38 -17.41
N LEU A 74 1.24 -1.43 -17.12
CA LEU A 74 0.72 -1.50 -15.74
C LEU A 74 1.23 -2.69 -14.92
N PRO A 75 1.32 -3.93 -15.45
CA PRO A 75 1.85 -5.06 -14.69
C PRO A 75 3.31 -4.83 -14.25
N GLU A 76 4.05 -4.17 -15.13
CA GLU A 76 5.45 -3.83 -14.98
C GLU A 76 5.67 -2.75 -13.90
N THR A 77 4.80 -1.73 -13.84
CA THR A 77 4.74 -0.76 -12.73
C THR A 77 4.45 -1.47 -11.41
N ALA A 78 3.44 -2.35 -11.39
CA ALA A 78 3.08 -3.07 -10.18
C ALA A 78 4.22 -3.97 -9.69
N ASP A 79 4.95 -4.63 -10.60
CA ASP A 79 6.12 -5.45 -10.26
C ASP A 79 7.29 -4.61 -9.74
N GLU A 80 7.53 -3.42 -10.28
CA GLU A 80 8.52 -2.48 -9.74
C GLU A 80 8.17 -2.10 -8.30
N VAL A 81 6.92 -1.70 -8.05
CA VAL A 81 6.45 -1.37 -6.69
C VAL A 81 6.62 -2.57 -5.75
N ARG A 82 6.22 -3.77 -6.16
CA ARG A 82 6.40 -5.00 -5.35
C ARG A 82 7.86 -5.22 -4.99
N ARG A 83 8.77 -5.07 -5.95
CA ARG A 83 10.22 -5.27 -5.72
C ARG A 83 10.81 -4.19 -4.82
N ALA A 84 10.39 -2.93 -4.98
CA ALA A 84 10.91 -1.80 -4.23
C ALA A 84 10.56 -1.83 -2.73
N VAL A 85 9.47 -2.51 -2.36
CA VAL A 85 8.99 -2.59 -0.98
C VAL A 85 9.15 -3.98 -0.34
N ALA A 86 9.66 -4.96 -1.09
CA ALA A 86 9.75 -6.35 -0.64
C ALA A 86 10.60 -6.54 0.63
N ASP A 87 11.66 -5.75 0.79
CA ASP A 87 12.52 -5.75 1.98
C ASP A 87 11.81 -5.19 3.22
N LEU A 88 10.89 -4.22 3.03
CA LEU A 88 10.07 -3.64 4.10
C LEU A 88 8.90 -4.56 4.48
N ALA A 89 8.43 -5.39 3.55
CA ALA A 89 7.33 -6.32 3.79
C ALA A 89 7.70 -7.45 4.76
N GLY A 90 8.97 -7.66 5.09
CA GLY A 90 9.37 -8.63 6.12
C GLY A 90 8.90 -10.06 5.84
N GLY A 91 8.80 -10.45 4.56
CA GLY A 91 8.31 -11.76 4.12
C GLY A 91 6.79 -11.86 3.92
N ARG A 92 6.01 -10.81 4.19
CA ARG A 92 4.57 -10.75 3.88
C ARG A 92 4.32 -10.63 2.38
N SER A 93 3.15 -11.10 1.95
CA SER A 93 2.73 -10.97 0.54
C SER A 93 2.45 -9.52 0.19
N VAL A 94 3.00 -9.02 -0.92
CA VAL A 94 2.77 -7.64 -1.37
C VAL A 94 1.73 -7.62 -2.49
N HIS A 95 0.55 -7.08 -2.19
CA HIS A 95 -0.54 -6.89 -3.14
C HIS A 95 -0.56 -5.44 -3.60
N VAL A 96 -0.30 -5.23 -4.89
CA VAL A 96 -0.37 -3.92 -5.54
C VAL A 96 -1.63 -3.87 -6.39
N ARG A 97 -2.50 -2.91 -6.08
CA ARG A 97 -3.74 -2.60 -6.79
C ARG A 97 -3.57 -1.29 -7.54
N ILE A 98 -3.94 -1.29 -8.81
CA ILE A 98 -4.03 -0.09 -9.63
C ILE A 98 -5.50 0.30 -9.65
N ASP A 99 -5.84 1.34 -8.90
CA ASP A 99 -7.23 1.78 -8.76
C ASP A 99 -7.67 2.66 -9.93
N ASP A 100 -6.74 3.42 -10.47
CA ASP A 100 -7.01 4.43 -11.48
C ASP A 100 -5.75 4.67 -12.33
N ILE A 101 -5.95 5.27 -13.50
CA ILE A 101 -4.90 5.56 -14.47
C ILE A 101 -5.05 7.01 -14.91
N VAL A 102 -3.97 7.77 -14.81
CA VAL A 102 -3.91 9.12 -15.39
C VAL A 102 -3.10 9.08 -16.69
N SER A 103 -3.78 9.37 -17.80
CA SER A 103 -3.17 9.87 -19.03
C SER A 103 -3.12 11.40 -18.94
N ASP A 104 -1.98 12.00 -19.33
CA ASP A 104 -1.62 13.43 -19.26
C ASP A 104 -2.80 14.46 -19.23
N PRO A 105 -2.76 15.55 -18.42
CA PRO A 105 -3.91 16.39 -18.08
C PRO A 105 -4.26 17.44 -19.15
N ARG A 106 -4.12 17.13 -20.45
CA ARG A 106 -4.53 18.02 -21.54
C ARG A 106 -5.98 17.79 -21.97
N GLU A 107 -6.90 17.54 -21.03
CA GLU A 107 -8.33 17.50 -21.31
C GLU A 107 -9.06 18.34 -20.27
N GLY A 108 -9.26 19.60 -20.64
CA GLY A 108 -9.88 20.65 -19.85
C GLY A 108 -9.81 21.97 -20.61
N SER A 109 -10.42 22.01 -21.80
CA SER A 109 -10.74 23.25 -22.52
C SER A 109 -12.09 23.80 -22.08
#